data_AF-A0A6M5UMK7-F1
#
_entry.id   AF-A0A6M5UMK7-F1
#
_cell.length_a   1.000
_cell.length_b   1.000
_cell.length_c   1.000
_cell.angle_alpha   90.00
_cell.angle_beta   90.00
_cell.angle_gamma   90.00
#
_symmetry.space_group_name_H-M   'P 1'
#
loop_
_entity.id
_entity.type
_entity.pdbx_description
1 polymer ?
#
loop_
_entity_poly.entity_id
_entity_poly.type
_entity_poly.pdbx_seq_one_letter_code
_entity_poly.pdbx_strand_id
1 'polypeptide(L)'
;MSRAEDGRSARAHVVAATLGALALTILGGCGANEAPAAQSPSDPACTQASGEQVDQITATFIAPVDVVAAYSVTSTEHDDLVFVTVGTDGFPDEVSHKSGEFAGPTYAYSAGELLAASGQASRYSPDLPSLSDSGDRSVVYDDAASDSFNCVRDALG
;
A
#
# COMPACT_ATOMS: atom_id res chain seq x y z
N MET A 1 12.39 6.59 74.44
CA MET A 1 13.57 7.06 73.67
C MET A 1 13.20 7.13 72.20
N SER A 2 13.87 8.02 71.49
CA SER A 2 13.64 8.67 70.20
C SER A 2 13.12 7.89 68.97
N ARG A 3 12.51 8.69 68.08
CA ARG A 3 12.24 8.55 66.62
C ARG A 3 13.43 7.92 65.85
N ALA A 4 13.34 7.43 64.61
CA ALA A 4 12.78 8.03 63.38
C ALA A 4 12.89 6.99 62.22
N GLU A 5 11.96 6.95 61.25
CA GLU A 5 12.15 7.38 59.83
C GLU A 5 13.08 6.45 59.01
N ASP A 6 12.91 6.08 57.73
CA ASP A 6 11.94 6.34 56.67
C ASP A 6 12.31 5.46 55.46
N GLY A 7 11.36 5.23 54.54
CA GLY A 7 11.61 4.96 53.10
C GLY A 7 11.70 3.49 52.66
N ARG A 8 11.11 3.04 51.53
CA ARG A 8 10.36 3.72 50.45
C ARG A 8 9.71 2.65 49.54
N SER A 9 8.45 2.92 49.14
CA SER A 9 7.65 2.53 47.93
C SER A 9 7.95 1.24 47.15
N ALA A 10 6.96 0.53 46.59
CA ALA A 10 5.73 1.02 45.97
C ALA A 10 4.56 0.04 46.12
N ARG A 11 3.36 0.62 46.33
CA ARG A 11 2.08 -0.08 46.27
C ARG A 11 1.69 -0.29 44.81
N ALA A 12 1.41 -1.52 44.41
CA ALA A 12 0.57 -1.80 43.24
C ALA A 12 -0.83 -2.17 43.76
N HIS A 13 -1.75 -1.24 43.63
CA HIS A 13 -3.17 -1.45 43.92
C HIS A 13 -3.83 -2.19 42.76
N VAL A 14 -4.27 -3.41 43.06
CA VAL A 14 -5.56 -4.07 42.80
C VAL A 14 -6.59 -3.35 41.90
N VAL A 15 -7.40 -4.20 41.24
CA VAL A 15 -8.85 -4.09 40.89
C VAL A 15 -9.05 -3.91 39.38
N ALA A 16 -9.43 -4.93 38.59
CA ALA A 16 -10.63 -5.79 38.52
C ALA A 16 -11.44 -5.43 37.25
N ALA A 17 -11.96 -6.47 36.60
CA ALA A 17 -12.73 -6.39 35.37
C ALA A 17 -14.11 -5.73 35.60
N THR A 18 -14.44 -4.76 34.75
CA THR A 18 -15.80 -4.24 34.61
C THR A 18 -16.26 -4.35 33.17
N LEU A 19 -17.16 -5.30 32.94
CA LEU A 19 -18.13 -5.27 31.85
C LEU A 19 -18.99 -4.01 31.99
N GLY A 20 -19.00 -3.17 30.96
CA GLY A 20 -19.86 -2.00 30.85
C GLY A 20 -20.29 -1.82 29.40
N ALA A 21 -21.53 -2.20 29.10
CA ALA A 21 -22.19 -1.86 27.86
C ALA A 21 -22.39 -0.34 27.79
N LEU A 22 -21.97 0.29 26.68
CA LEU A 22 -22.39 1.64 26.34
C LEU A 22 -22.91 1.65 24.91
N ALA A 23 -24.18 2.04 24.79
CA ALA A 23 -24.88 2.29 23.55
C ALA A 23 -24.22 3.41 22.75
N LEU A 24 -24.00 3.20 21.45
CA LEU A 24 -23.71 4.27 20.50
C LEU A 24 -24.95 4.52 19.63
N THR A 25 -25.77 5.48 20.05
CA THR A 25 -26.60 6.29 19.15
C THR A 25 -25.69 7.27 18.42
N ILE A 26 -25.49 7.08 17.12
CA ILE A 26 -25.04 8.15 16.21
C ILE A 26 -26.12 8.29 15.12
N LEU A 27 -27.05 9.22 15.33
CA LEU A 27 -27.75 9.89 14.24
C LEU A 27 -26.93 11.12 13.85
N GLY A 28 -26.60 11.28 12.56
CA GLY A 28 -26.19 12.56 12.00
C GLY A 28 -24.95 12.51 11.11
N GLY A 29 -25.19 12.16 9.83
CA GLY A 29 -24.53 12.71 8.64
C GLY A 29 -23.02 12.95 8.63
N CYS A 30 -22.31 12.08 7.91
CA CYS A 30 -21.27 12.50 6.96
C CYS A 30 -21.34 11.52 5.80
N GLY A 31 -21.46 12.05 4.58
CA GLY A 31 -21.68 11.26 3.37
C GLY A 31 -20.67 10.12 3.26
N ALA A 32 -21.18 8.91 3.07
CA ALA A 32 -20.43 7.90 2.35
C ALA A 32 -20.14 8.53 0.98
N ASN A 33 -18.94 9.09 0.83
CA ASN A 33 -18.36 9.20 -0.49
C ASN A 33 -18.20 7.74 -0.89
N GLU A 34 -19.15 7.25 -1.69
CA GLU A 34 -19.00 5.98 -2.40
C GLU A 34 -17.75 6.15 -3.25
N ALA A 35 -16.58 5.80 -2.70
CA ALA A 35 -15.48 5.40 -3.54
C ALA A 35 -16.07 4.29 -4.43
N PRO A 36 -15.99 4.41 -5.76
CA PRO A 36 -16.55 3.41 -6.65
C PRO A 36 -16.04 2.05 -6.16
N ALA A 37 -16.96 1.11 -5.95
CA ALA A 37 -16.60 -0.24 -5.58
C ALA A 37 -15.69 -0.75 -6.71
N ALA A 38 -14.38 -0.79 -6.44
CA ALA A 38 -13.40 -1.37 -7.34
C ALA A 38 -13.96 -2.75 -7.71
N GLN A 39 -14.27 -2.94 -8.99
CA GLN A 39 -14.80 -4.22 -9.43
C GLN A 39 -13.76 -5.26 -9.06
N SER A 40 -14.18 -6.34 -8.38
CA SER A 40 -13.27 -7.44 -8.09
C SER A 40 -12.65 -7.86 -9.41
N PRO A 41 -11.31 -7.93 -9.50
CA PRO A 41 -10.66 -8.27 -10.75
C PRO A 41 -11.17 -9.61 -11.25
N SER A 42 -11.37 -9.70 -12.56
CA SER A 42 -11.82 -10.92 -13.24
C SER A 42 -10.82 -12.08 -13.11
N ASP A 43 -9.57 -11.76 -12.81
CA ASP A 43 -8.46 -12.70 -12.78
C ASP A 43 -8.17 -13.17 -11.33
N PRO A 44 -8.18 -14.49 -11.05
CA PRO A 44 -7.89 -15.03 -9.73
C PRO A 44 -6.46 -14.75 -9.23
N ALA A 45 -5.53 -14.35 -10.10
CA ALA A 45 -4.17 -13.95 -9.72
C ALA A 45 -4.14 -12.55 -9.08
N CYS A 46 -5.14 -11.70 -9.37
CA CYS A 46 -5.21 -10.36 -8.81
C CYS A 46 -5.65 -10.39 -7.34
N THR A 47 -4.76 -9.97 -6.45
CA THR A 47 -5.09 -9.73 -5.04
C THR A 47 -5.03 -8.24 -4.77
N GLN A 48 -5.97 -7.69 -4.00
CA GLN A 48 -5.87 -6.29 -3.59
C GLN A 48 -4.61 -6.10 -2.73
N ALA A 49 -3.79 -5.10 -3.04
CA ALA A 49 -2.58 -4.83 -2.28
C ALA A 49 -2.95 -4.44 -0.83
N SER A 50 -2.14 -4.85 0.14
CA SER A 50 -2.37 -4.49 1.53
C SER A 50 -2.15 -2.99 1.77
N GLY A 51 -2.77 -2.43 2.82
CA GLY A 51 -2.56 -1.04 3.19
C GLY A 51 -1.09 -0.72 3.48
N GLU A 52 -0.36 -1.65 4.11
CA GLU A 52 1.08 -1.53 4.36
C GLU A 52 1.91 -1.45 3.07
N GLN A 53 1.58 -2.26 2.05
CA GLN A 53 2.24 -2.19 0.75
C GLN A 53 2.00 -0.86 0.05
N VAL A 54 0.76 -0.33 0.14
CA VAL A 54 0.40 0.96 -0.46
C VAL A 54 1.10 2.09 0.28
N ASP A 55 1.15 2.07 1.61
CA ASP A 55 1.85 3.07 2.42
C ASP A 55 3.36 3.08 2.12
N GLN A 56 3.98 1.91 2.00
CA GLN A 56 5.40 1.81 1.67
C GLN A 56 5.70 2.35 0.27
N ILE A 57 4.86 2.05 -0.72
CA ILE A 57 5.02 2.56 -2.09
C ILE A 57 4.79 4.07 -2.16
N THR A 58 3.72 4.57 -1.55
CA THR A 58 3.38 6.00 -1.63
C THR A 58 4.38 6.87 -0.87
N ALA A 59 5.02 6.35 0.17
CA ALA A 59 6.11 7.02 0.87
C ALA A 59 7.35 7.28 -0.02
N THR A 60 7.50 6.58 -1.16
CA THR A 60 8.62 6.79 -2.10
C THR A 60 8.30 7.78 -3.20
N PHE A 61 7.07 8.28 -3.28
CA PHE A 61 6.68 9.18 -4.35
C PHE A 61 7.36 10.55 -4.21
N ILE A 62 7.81 11.12 -5.33
CA ILE A 62 8.39 12.48 -5.39
C ILE A 62 7.41 13.57 -4.96
N ALA A 63 6.11 13.29 -5.04
CA ALA A 63 5.03 14.18 -4.64
C ALA A 63 3.84 13.35 -4.15
N PRO A 64 3.05 13.86 -3.19
CA PRO A 64 1.85 13.16 -2.73
C PRO A 64 0.83 13.09 -3.86
N VAL A 65 0.32 11.88 -4.13
CA VAL A 65 -0.74 11.60 -5.09
C VAL A 65 -1.68 10.56 -4.48
N ASP A 66 -2.98 10.74 -4.67
CA ASP A 66 -3.98 9.81 -4.16
C ASP A 66 -3.98 8.50 -4.96
N VAL A 67 -3.96 7.40 -4.22
CA VAL A 67 -4.11 6.04 -4.77
C VAL A 67 -5.59 5.70 -4.85
N VAL A 68 -6.07 5.38 -6.05
CA VAL A 68 -7.46 5.03 -6.33
C VAL A 68 -7.68 3.51 -6.37
N ALA A 69 -6.65 2.75 -6.73
CA ALA A 69 -6.68 1.28 -6.74
C ALA A 69 -5.24 0.74 -6.63
N ALA A 70 -5.06 -0.41 -5.99
CA ALA A 70 -3.77 -1.08 -5.96
C ALA A 70 -3.97 -2.60 -5.93
N TYR A 71 -3.30 -3.29 -6.84
CA TYR A 71 -3.38 -4.74 -6.96
C TYR A 71 -1.99 -5.34 -7.04
N SER A 72 -1.85 -6.49 -6.38
CA SER A 72 -0.65 -7.30 -6.35
C SER A 72 -0.88 -8.61 -7.09
N VAL A 73 0.14 -9.06 -7.83
CA VAL A 73 0.20 -10.38 -8.45
C VAL A 73 1.56 -10.99 -8.09
N THR A 74 1.55 -12.21 -7.58
CA THR A 74 2.79 -12.97 -7.32
C THR A 74 3.24 -13.63 -8.61
N SER A 75 4.52 -13.52 -8.92
CA SER A 75 5.09 -14.17 -10.09
C SER A 75 4.97 -15.69 -9.99
N THR A 76 4.68 -16.34 -11.12
CA THR A 76 4.69 -17.80 -11.21
C THR A 76 6.05 -18.35 -11.62
N GLU A 77 6.92 -17.50 -12.18
CA GLU A 77 8.28 -17.83 -12.59
C GLU A 77 9.30 -17.61 -11.46
N HIS A 78 9.01 -16.64 -10.57
CA HIS A 78 9.84 -16.21 -9.46
C HIS A 78 9.00 -16.07 -8.19
N ASP A 79 8.90 -17.11 -7.37
CA ASP A 79 8.00 -17.15 -6.20
C ASP A 79 8.34 -16.14 -5.08
N ASP A 80 9.52 -15.54 -5.15
CA ASP A 80 9.98 -14.45 -4.28
C ASP A 80 9.55 -13.06 -4.75
N LEU A 81 9.00 -12.94 -5.97
CA LEU A 81 8.57 -11.68 -6.55
C LEU A 81 7.06 -11.46 -6.44
N VAL A 82 6.72 -10.31 -5.85
CA VAL A 82 5.34 -9.79 -5.84
C VAL A 82 5.31 -8.46 -6.56
N PHE A 83 4.62 -8.41 -7.69
CA PHE A 83 4.40 -7.17 -8.44
C PHE A 83 3.20 -6.45 -7.88
N VAL A 84 3.31 -5.14 -7.69
CA VAL A 84 2.22 -4.28 -7.21
C VAL A 84 2.07 -3.11 -8.16
N THR A 85 0.93 -3.01 -8.83
CA THR A 85 0.59 -1.81 -9.60
C THR A 85 -0.32 -0.93 -8.77
N VAL A 86 0.01 0.36 -8.74
CA VAL A 86 -0.75 1.39 -8.04
C VAL A 86 -1.37 2.30 -9.08
N GLY A 87 -2.70 2.38 -9.09
CA GLY A 87 -3.46 3.34 -9.88
C GLY A 87 -3.64 4.64 -9.11
N THR A 88 -3.32 5.77 -9.74
CA THR A 88 -3.39 7.09 -9.10
C THR A 88 -4.33 8.04 -9.82
N ASP A 89 -4.89 9.02 -9.11
CA ASP A 89 -5.72 10.09 -9.69
C ASP A 89 -4.84 11.23 -10.27
N GLY A 90 -4.14 10.93 -11.37
CA GLY A 90 -3.30 11.89 -12.09
C GLY A 90 -1.83 11.90 -11.67
N PHE A 91 -1.09 12.87 -12.23
CA PHE A 91 0.35 13.05 -12.07
C PHE A 91 0.66 14.42 -11.46
N PRO A 92 1.80 14.56 -10.74
CA PRO A 92 2.42 15.87 -10.59
C PRO A 92 2.78 16.41 -11.99
N ASP A 93 2.61 17.72 -12.19
CA ASP A 93 2.62 18.47 -13.47
C ASP A 93 3.80 18.23 -14.45
N GLU A 94 4.80 17.43 -14.08
CA GLU A 94 6.05 17.21 -14.82
C GLU A 94 6.10 15.88 -15.60
N VAL A 95 5.14 14.98 -15.38
CA VAL A 95 5.05 13.73 -16.16
C VAL A 95 3.87 13.89 -17.12
N SER A 96 4.17 14.09 -18.41
CA SER A 96 3.13 14.27 -19.44
C SER A 96 2.37 12.96 -19.67
N HIS A 97 1.09 12.96 -19.28
CA HIS A 97 0.13 11.93 -19.67
C HIS A 97 -1.11 12.63 -20.21
N LYS A 98 -1.83 12.00 -21.14
CA LYS A 98 -3.10 12.56 -21.58
C LYS A 98 -4.03 12.54 -20.37
N SER A 99 -4.64 13.68 -20.07
CA SER A 99 -5.73 13.75 -19.09
C SER A 99 -6.77 12.66 -19.39
N GLY A 100 -7.09 11.84 -18.38
CA GLY A 100 -7.99 10.69 -18.51
C GLY A 100 -7.35 9.37 -18.96
N GLU A 101 -6.02 9.29 -19.09
CA GLU A 101 -5.29 8.05 -19.38
C GLU A 101 -4.73 7.43 -18.09
N PHE A 102 -5.00 6.15 -17.87
CA PHE A 102 -4.65 5.43 -16.66
C PHE A 102 -3.13 5.46 -16.37
N ALA A 103 -2.79 5.85 -15.15
CA ALA A 103 -1.44 5.88 -14.61
C ALA A 103 -1.23 4.71 -13.66
N GLY A 104 -0.53 3.66 -14.10
CA GLY A 104 -0.23 2.50 -13.28
C GLY A 104 1.27 2.25 -13.12
N PRO A 105 2.01 3.01 -12.27
CA PRO A 105 3.35 2.61 -11.89
C PRO A 105 3.34 1.21 -11.24
N THR A 106 4.20 0.33 -11.74
CA THR A 106 4.34 -1.05 -11.26
C THR A 106 5.65 -1.16 -10.48
N TYR A 107 5.54 -1.67 -9.27
CA TYR A 107 6.62 -1.92 -8.34
C TYR A 107 6.78 -3.43 -8.15
N ALA A 108 7.91 -3.86 -7.61
CA ALA A 108 8.14 -5.24 -7.22
C ALA A 108 8.70 -5.31 -5.81
N TYR A 109 8.26 -6.29 -5.04
CA TYR A 109 8.92 -6.73 -3.82
C TYR A 109 9.78 -7.94 -4.15
N SER A 110 11.06 -7.87 -3.85
CA SER A 110 12.01 -9.00 -3.95
C SER A 110 12.81 -9.09 -2.67
N ALA A 111 12.79 -10.26 -2.02
CA ALA A 111 13.52 -10.49 -0.76
C ALA A 111 13.27 -9.42 0.34
N GLY A 112 12.09 -8.78 0.35
CA GLY A 112 11.72 -7.72 1.29
C GLY A 112 12.16 -6.31 0.89
N GLU A 113 12.84 -6.16 -0.25
CA GLU A 113 13.19 -4.86 -0.83
C GLU A 113 12.14 -4.42 -1.85
N LEU A 114 11.80 -3.12 -1.81
CA LEU A 114 10.91 -2.49 -2.77
C LEU A 114 11.73 -1.95 -3.96
N LEU A 115 11.31 -2.30 -5.18
CA LEU A 115 11.99 -1.98 -6.43
C LEU A 115 11.03 -1.35 -7.43
N ALA A 116 11.54 -0.44 -8.27
CA ALA A 116 10.79 0.10 -9.40
C ALA A 116 10.80 -0.93 -10.56
N ALA A 117 9.63 -1.43 -10.95
CA ALA A 117 9.49 -2.47 -11.98
C ALA A 117 9.04 -1.93 -13.35
N SER A 118 8.57 -0.68 -13.41
CA SER A 118 8.24 0.01 -14.66
C SER A 118 8.92 1.38 -14.76
N GLY A 119 9.06 1.88 -16.00
CA GLY A 119 9.59 3.24 -16.21
C GLY A 119 8.73 4.33 -15.57
N GLN A 120 7.43 4.11 -15.40
CA GLN A 120 6.55 4.99 -14.62
C GLN A 120 6.91 4.93 -13.13
N ALA A 121 7.13 3.75 -12.55
CA ALA A 121 7.54 3.62 -11.16
C ALA A 121 8.87 4.34 -10.89
N SER A 122 9.86 4.23 -11.78
CA SER A 122 11.12 4.97 -11.65
C SER A 122 10.95 6.50 -11.74
N ARG A 123 9.91 6.99 -12.45
CA ARG A 123 9.61 8.42 -12.52
C ARG A 123 8.89 8.93 -11.27
N TYR A 124 7.99 8.12 -10.71
CA TYR A 124 7.31 8.44 -9.45
C TYR A 124 8.23 8.32 -8.24
N SER A 125 9.17 7.37 -8.29
CA SER A 125 10.01 6.99 -7.16
C SER A 125 11.48 6.86 -7.61
N PRO A 126 12.16 7.96 -7.97
CA PRO A 126 13.51 7.95 -8.55
C PRO A 126 14.59 7.47 -7.58
N ASP A 127 14.29 7.46 -6.28
CA ASP A 127 15.19 6.96 -5.25
C ASP A 127 15.13 5.44 -5.09
N LEU A 128 14.13 4.77 -5.69
CA LEU A 128 14.04 3.32 -5.68
C LEU A 128 15.01 2.70 -6.71
N PRO A 129 15.68 1.58 -6.35
CA PRO A 129 16.44 0.84 -7.33
C PRO A 129 15.52 0.28 -8.41
N SER A 130 16.01 0.23 -9.65
CA SER A 130 15.30 -0.45 -10.73
C SER A 130 15.43 -1.96 -10.58
N LEU A 131 14.33 -2.68 -10.76
CA LEU A 131 14.33 -4.14 -10.86
C LEU A 131 15.18 -4.62 -12.04
N SER A 132 15.31 -3.81 -13.10
CA SER A 132 16.21 -4.13 -14.22
C SER A 132 17.70 -4.02 -13.85
N ASP A 133 18.03 -3.24 -12.81
CA ASP A 133 19.41 -3.02 -12.35
C ASP A 133 19.83 -4.00 -11.23
N SER A 134 18.89 -4.73 -10.61
CA SER A 134 19.18 -5.69 -9.52
C SER A 134 19.96 -6.93 -9.99
N GLY A 135 20.25 -7.05 -11.29
CA GLY A 135 21.12 -8.08 -11.86
C GLY A 135 20.39 -9.37 -12.25
N ASP A 136 19.10 -9.48 -11.96
CA ASP A 136 18.28 -10.62 -12.37
C ASP A 136 17.67 -10.38 -13.76
N ARG A 137 18.48 -10.63 -14.80
CA ARG A 137 18.15 -10.26 -16.20
C ARG A 137 17.06 -11.14 -16.84
N SER A 138 16.54 -12.16 -16.15
CA SER A 138 15.33 -12.89 -16.58
C SER A 138 14.05 -12.11 -16.28
N VAL A 139 14.11 -11.12 -15.37
CA VAL A 139 12.95 -10.37 -14.81
C VAL A 139 12.50 -9.23 -15.73
N VAL A 140 12.66 -9.38 -17.05
CA VAL A 140 12.13 -8.42 -18.02
C VAL A 140 10.62 -8.54 -18.02
N TYR A 141 9.95 -7.66 -17.27
CA TYR A 141 8.49 -7.46 -17.28
C TYR A 141 7.70 -8.77 -17.38
N ASP A 142 7.80 -9.59 -16.33
CA ASP A 142 7.04 -10.83 -16.18
C ASP A 142 5.55 -10.61 -16.47
N ASP A 143 4.85 -11.65 -16.95
CA ASP A 143 3.40 -11.64 -17.19
C ASP A 143 2.66 -11.15 -15.94
N ALA A 144 3.15 -11.48 -14.74
CA ALA A 144 2.62 -10.97 -13.47
C ALA A 144 2.62 -9.43 -13.34
N ALA A 145 3.61 -8.74 -13.90
CA ALA A 145 3.66 -7.27 -13.90
C ALA A 145 2.64 -6.65 -14.88
N SER A 146 2.39 -7.35 -16.00
CA SER A 146 1.33 -6.98 -16.93
C SER A 146 -0.05 -7.26 -16.35
N ASP A 147 -0.20 -8.39 -15.66
CA ASP A 147 -1.43 -8.80 -15.01
C ASP A 147 -1.79 -7.85 -13.88
N SER A 148 -0.84 -7.50 -13.00
CA SER A 148 -1.10 -6.51 -11.94
C SER A 148 -1.56 -5.16 -12.52
N PHE A 149 -1.00 -4.75 -13.65
CA PHE A 149 -1.44 -3.54 -14.35
C PHE A 149 -2.85 -3.69 -14.93
N ASN A 150 -3.15 -4.83 -15.57
CA ASN A 150 -4.48 -5.12 -16.09
C ASN A 150 -5.53 -5.16 -14.96
N CYS A 151 -5.20 -5.71 -13.78
CA CYS A 151 -6.09 -5.71 -12.61
C CYS A 151 -6.52 -4.28 -12.23
N VAL A 152 -5.56 -3.34 -12.18
CA VAL A 152 -5.84 -1.96 -11.83
C VAL A 152 -6.62 -1.26 -12.94
N ARG A 153 -6.23 -1.45 -14.20
CA ARG A 153 -6.95 -0.90 -15.36
C ARG A 153 -8.41 -1.33 -15.34
N ASP A 154 -8.67 -2.64 -15.22
CA ASP A 154 -10.01 -3.19 -15.24
C ASP A 154 -10.86 -2.70 -14.04
N ALA A 155 -10.24 -2.47 -12.88
CA ALA A 155 -10.91 -1.89 -11.71
C ALA A 155 -11.30 -0.41 -11.88
N LEU A 156 -10.62 0.33 -12.77
CA LEU A 156 -10.85 1.76 -13.00
C LEU A 156 -11.72 2.05 -14.23
N GLY A 157 -11.90 1.08 -15.13
CA GLY A 157 -12.77 1.17 -16.32
C GLY A 157 -12.11 1.81 -17.53
#